data_AF-A0A7C7RG94-F1
#
_entry.id   AF-A0A7C7RG94-F1
#
_cell.length_a   1.000
_cell.length_b   1.000
_cell.length_c   1.000
_cell.angle_alpha   90.00
_cell.angle_beta   90.00
_cell.angle_gamma   90.00
#
_symmetry.space_group_name_H-M   'P 1'
#
loop_
_entity.id
_entity.type
_entity.pdbx_description
1 polymer ?
#
loop_
_entity_poly.entity_id
_entity_poly.type
_entity_poly.pdbx_seq_one_letter_code
_entity_poly.pdbx_strand_id
1 'polypeptide(L)'
;MSSTPSCRFCNTALEHVFVDLGMSPLANAYLRPEQGDEMESFYPLCVYVCKRCLLVQLPEFEAPENIFGDYAYFSSYSESWLKHARDYTDYIIERFG
;
A
#
# COMPACT_ATOMS: atom_id res chain seq x y z
N MET A 1 -21.34 1.03 14.92
CA MET A 1 -20.27 1.42 15.87
C MET A 1 -18.96 1.14 15.16
N SER A 2 -18.18 2.17 14.83
CA SER A 2 -16.89 1.98 14.15
C SER A 2 -15.89 1.39 15.15
N SER A 3 -15.39 0.18 14.89
CA SER A 3 -14.34 -0.44 15.70
C SER A 3 -13.03 0.31 15.47
N THR A 4 -12.41 0.80 16.54
CA THR A 4 -11.06 1.39 16.46
C THR A 4 -10.08 0.35 15.89
N PRO A 5 -9.36 0.65 14.80
CA PRO A 5 -8.46 -0.32 14.19
C PRO A 5 -7.28 -0.64 15.12
N SER A 6 -6.77 -1.87 15.02
CA SER A 6 -5.61 -2.34 15.79
C SER A 6 -4.34 -2.22 14.96
N CYS A 7 -3.24 -1.83 15.61
CA CYS A 7 -1.92 -1.77 14.98
C CYS A 7 -1.50 -3.16 14.47
N ARG A 8 -1.19 -3.28 13.18
CA ARG A 8 -0.82 -4.54 12.52
C ARG A 8 0.44 -5.21 13.08
N PHE A 9 1.34 -4.43 13.66
CA PHE A 9 2.58 -4.95 14.25
C PHE A 9 2.47 -5.38 15.71
N CYS A 10 1.75 -4.63 16.56
CA CYS A 10 1.77 -4.84 18.01
C CYS A 10 0.38 -4.88 18.68
N ASN A 11 -0.70 -4.88 17.90
CA ASN A 11 -2.10 -4.96 18.32
C ASN A 11 -2.61 -3.85 19.26
N THR A 12 -1.86 -2.76 19.40
CA THR A 12 -2.31 -1.58 20.17
C THR A 12 -3.36 -0.81 19.37
N ALA A 13 -4.44 -0.35 20.02
CA ALA A 13 -5.47 0.46 19.37
C ALA A 13 -4.88 1.73 18.71
N LEU A 14 -5.32 2.01 17.49
CA LEU A 14 -4.91 3.16 16.69
C LEU A 14 -5.88 4.33 16.93
N GLU A 15 -5.46 5.25 17.79
CA GLU A 15 -6.27 6.42 18.22
C GLU A 15 -5.73 7.74 17.67
N HIS A 16 -4.49 7.76 17.17
CA HIS A 16 -3.81 8.97 16.73
C HIS A 16 -3.74 9.02 15.21
N VAL A 17 -4.49 9.95 14.62
CA VAL A 17 -4.38 10.29 13.20
C VAL A 17 -3.02 10.95 12.97
N PHE A 18 -2.26 10.41 12.02
CA PHE A 18 -1.00 10.97 11.56
C PHE A 18 -1.25 11.98 10.44
N VAL A 19 -2.01 11.57 9.42
CA VAL A 19 -2.49 12.44 8.34
C VAL A 19 -3.81 11.90 7.80
N ASP A 20 -4.74 12.79 7.48
CA ASP A 20 -5.98 12.47 6.78
C ASP A 20 -5.99 13.21 5.44
N LEU A 21 -6.04 12.44 4.35
CA LEU A 21 -6.06 12.95 2.98
C LEU A 21 -7.46 12.87 2.35
N GLY A 22 -8.48 12.49 3.11
CA GLY A 22 -9.86 12.36 2.64
C GLY A 22 -10.10 11.08 1.85
N MET A 23 -11.07 11.12 0.94
CA MET A 23 -11.45 9.96 0.12
C MET A 23 -10.62 9.91 -1.16
N SER A 24 -10.12 8.73 -1.54
CA SER A 24 -9.34 8.53 -2.77
C SER A 24 -9.66 7.19 -3.43
N PRO A 25 -9.58 7.08 -4.76
CA PRO A 25 -9.69 5.80 -5.45
C PRO A 25 -8.40 5.00 -5.29
N LEU A 26 -8.41 3.75 -5.75
CA LEU A 26 -7.19 2.94 -5.82
C LEU A 26 -6.24 3.52 -6.88
N ALA A 27 -5.01 3.85 -6.49
CA ALA A 27 -4.06 4.58 -7.33
C ALA A 27 -3.72 3.93 -8.69
N ASN A 28 -3.80 2.59 -8.78
CA ASN A 28 -3.46 1.83 -9.98
C ASN A 28 -4.70 1.21 -10.68
N ALA A 29 -5.92 1.58 -10.28
CA ALA A 29 -7.15 1.09 -10.90
C ALA A 29 -7.58 2.00 -12.07
N TYR A 30 -6.83 1.98 -13.17
CA TYR A 30 -7.10 2.83 -14.33
C TYR A 30 -8.42 2.45 -15.02
N LEU A 31 -9.30 3.43 -15.20
CA LEU A 31 -10.56 3.27 -15.94
C LEU A 31 -10.30 3.32 -17.45
N ARG A 32 -10.93 2.41 -18.20
CA ARG A 32 -10.98 2.51 -19.66
C ARG A 32 -12.00 3.58 -20.09
N PRO A 33 -11.85 4.19 -21.28
CA PRO A 33 -12.79 5.21 -21.77
C PRO A 33 -14.26 4.76 -21.73
N GLU A 34 -14.53 3.48 -21.99
CA GLU A 34 -15.89 2.91 -22.01
C GLU A 34 -16.50 2.78 -20.61
N GLN A 35 -15.69 2.91 -19.56
CA GLN A 35 -16.09 2.78 -18.15
C GLN A 35 -16.35 4.14 -17.48
N GLY A 36 -16.34 5.23 -18.25
CA GLY A 36 -16.45 6.59 -17.70
C GLY A 36 -17.75 6.87 -16.91
N ASP A 37 -18.81 6.11 -17.18
CA ASP A 37 -20.09 6.20 -16.48
C ASP A 37 -20.26 5.10 -15.39
N GLU A 38 -19.27 4.22 -15.20
CA GLU A 38 -19.30 3.20 -14.16
C GLU A 38 -18.98 3.81 -12.78
N MET A 39 -19.45 3.15 -11.72
CA MET A 39 -19.15 3.57 -10.35
C MET A 39 -17.69 3.29 -10.02
N GLU A 40 -16.98 4.32 -9.53
CA GLU A 40 -15.63 4.20 -8.98
C GLU A 40 -15.68 4.13 -7.45
N SER A 41 -14.99 3.15 -6.86
CA SER A 41 -14.88 2.99 -5.42
C SER A 41 -13.86 3.96 -4.82
N PHE A 42 -14.26 4.66 -3.77
CA PHE A 42 -13.40 5.57 -3.01
C PHE A 42 -13.26 5.07 -1.57
N TYR A 43 -12.04 5.14 -1.04
CA TYR A 43 -11.69 4.70 0.30
C TYR A 43 -11.08 5.85 1.11
N PRO A 44 -11.28 5.89 2.44
CA PRO A 44 -10.69 6.91 3.28
C PRO A 44 -9.18 6.69 3.40
N LEU A 45 -8.39 7.65 2.92
CA LEU A 45 -6.94 7.70 3.03
C LEU A 45 -6.54 8.41 4.35
N CYS A 46 -6.95 7.80 5.46
CA CYS A 46 -6.64 8.28 6.81
C CYS A 46 -5.59 7.38 7.46
N VAL A 47 -4.39 7.92 7.65
CA VAL A 47 -3.22 7.24 8.19
C VAL A 47 -3.16 7.45 9.70
N TYR A 48 -2.86 6.38 10.45
CA TYR A 48 -2.69 6.42 11.89
C TYR A 48 -1.24 6.15 12.28
N VAL A 49 -0.82 6.69 13.42
CA VAL A 49 0.47 6.35 14.06
C VAL A 49 0.23 5.60 15.37
N CYS A 50 0.87 4.44 15.52
CA CYS A 50 0.78 3.67 16.75
C CYS A 50 1.60 4.33 17.88
N LYS A 51 0.94 4.69 18.99
CA LYS A 51 1.60 5.30 20.17
C LYS A 51 2.65 4.40 20.84
N ARG A 52 2.60 3.08 20.63
CA ARG A 52 3.51 2.12 21.27
C ARG A 52 4.72 1.77 20.41
N CYS A 53 4.52 1.40 19.14
CA CYS A 53 5.59 0.93 18.27
C CYS A 53 5.98 1.91 17.17
N LEU A 54 5.30 3.06 17.09
CA LEU A 54 5.53 4.13 16.10
C LEU A 54 5.28 3.73 14.64
N LEU A 55 4.73 2.53 14.37
CA LEU A 55 4.31 2.16 13.02
C LEU A 55 3.20 3.09 12.52
N VAL A 56 3.51 3.82 11.45
CA VAL A 56 2.57 4.61 10.66
C VAL A 56 1.91 3.69 9.64
N GLN A 57 0.58 3.63 9.61
CA GLN A 57 -0.15 2.64 8.82
C GLN A 57 -1.56 3.10 8.43
N LEU A 58 -2.07 2.54 7.33
CA LEU A 58 -3.47 2.64 6.94
C LEU A 58 -4.28 1.49 7.56
N PRO A 59 -5.57 1.71 7.86
CA PRO A 59 -6.52 0.61 8.04
C PRO A 59 -6.67 -0.21 6.75
N GLU A 60 -7.15 -1.44 6.87
CA GLU A 60 -7.44 -2.30 5.73
C GLU A 60 -8.84 -1.98 5.21
N PHE A 61 -8.93 -1.56 3.96
CA PHE A 61 -10.20 -1.20 3.30
C PHE A 61 -10.48 -2.02 2.05
N GLU A 62 -9.47 -2.72 1.51
CA GLU A 62 -9.60 -3.50 0.29
C GLU A 62 -8.74 -4.77 0.39
N ALA A 63 -9.23 -5.85 -0.18
CA ALA A 63 -8.56 -7.14 -0.17
C ALA A 63 -7.36 -7.15 -1.13
N PRO A 64 -6.26 -7.86 -0.81
CA PRO A 64 -5.10 -7.96 -1.70
C PRO A 64 -5.45 -8.43 -3.12
N GLU A 65 -6.41 -9.33 -3.27
CA GLU A 65 -6.84 -9.87 -4.56
C GLU A 65 -7.38 -8.78 -5.50
N ASN A 66 -8.04 -7.76 -4.93
CA ASN A 66 -8.59 -6.64 -5.69
C ASN A 66 -7.54 -5.56 -6.01
N ILE A 67 -6.42 -5.54 -5.28
CA ILE A 67 -5.29 -4.63 -5.52
C ILE A 67 -4.29 -5.24 -6.52
N PHE A 68 -4.05 -6.54 -6.43
CA PHE A 68 -2.99 -7.25 -7.15
C PHE A 68 -3.50 -8.15 -8.28
N GLY A 69 -4.80 -8.13 -8.58
CA GLY A 69 -5.40 -8.91 -9.66
C GLY A 69 -4.88 -8.50 -11.05
N ASP A 70 -5.35 -7.37 -11.58
CA ASP A 70 -4.85 -6.79 -12.84
C ASP A 70 -3.81 -5.70 -12.52
N TYR A 71 -2.59 -6.13 -12.21
CA TYR A 71 -1.56 -5.26 -11.67
C TYR A 71 -0.77 -4.53 -12.77
N ALA A 72 -1.03 -3.23 -12.92
CA ALA A 72 -0.48 -2.39 -13.98
C ALA A 72 1.01 -2.01 -13.84
N TYR A 73 1.74 -2.52 -12.84
CA TYR A 73 3.13 -2.13 -12.58
C TYR A 73 4.12 -3.26 -12.84
N PHE A 74 5.00 -3.04 -13.83
CA PHE A 74 6.05 -3.97 -14.21
C PHE A 74 7.44 -3.40 -13.89
N SER A 75 8.07 -3.93 -12.84
CA SER A 75 9.35 -3.42 -12.35
C SER A 75 10.51 -3.64 -13.34
N SER A 76 10.39 -4.59 -14.26
CA SER A 76 11.41 -4.92 -15.27
C SER A 76 11.58 -3.86 -16.36
N TYR A 77 10.65 -2.91 -16.49
CA TYR A 77 10.80 -1.79 -17.44
C TYR A 77 11.77 -0.72 -16.95
N SER A 78 12.13 -0.72 -15.66
CA SER A 78 13.05 0.25 -15.09
C SER A 78 14.48 -0.30 -15.11
N GLU A 79 15.34 0.27 -15.96
CA GLU A 79 16.76 -0.08 -16.02
C GLU A 79 17.46 0.13 -14.67
N SER A 80 17.13 1.22 -13.96
CA SER A 80 17.68 1.50 -12.64
C SER A 80 17.24 0.46 -11.61
N TRP A 81 16.00 -0.01 -11.69
CA TRP A 81 15.51 -1.07 -10.81
C TRP A 81 16.15 -2.43 -11.10
N LEU A 82 16.33 -2.78 -12.38
CA LEU A 82 17.05 -4.00 -12.77
C LEU A 82 18.50 -3.97 -12.29
N LYS A 83 19.18 -2.83 -12.42
CA LYS A 83 20.53 -2.66 -11.88
C LYS A 83 20.53 -2.84 -10.36
N HIS A 84 19.60 -2.20 -9.65
CA HIS A 84 19.48 -2.33 -8.20
C HIS A 84 19.28 -3.78 -7.74
N ALA A 85 18.39 -4.52 -8.40
CA ALA A 85 18.13 -5.93 -8.09
C ALA A 85 19.37 -6.80 -8.30
N ARG A 86 20.15 -6.55 -9.35
CA ARG A 86 21.45 -7.21 -9.60
C ARG A 86 22.44 -6.90 -8.49
N ASP A 87 22.68 -5.62 -8.23
CA ASP A 87 23.64 -5.18 -7.21
C ASP A 87 23.31 -5.77 -5.83
N TYR A 88 22.03 -5.81 -5.46
CA TYR A 88 21.56 -6.42 -4.22
C TYR A 88 21.84 -7.93 -4.16
N THR A 89 21.59 -8.64 -5.26
CA THR A 89 21.81 -10.09 -5.33
C THR A 89 23.29 -10.43 -5.21
N ASP A 90 24.15 -9.71 -5.94
CA ASP A 90 25.61 -9.89 -5.88
C ASP A 90 26.12 -9.66 -4.45
N TYR A 91 25.66 -8.59 -3.79
CA TYR A 91 26.02 -8.26 -2.41
C TYR A 91 25.59 -9.34 -1.40
N ILE A 92 24.38 -9.88 -1.51
CA ILE A 92 23.89 -10.91 -0.57
C ILE A 92 24.63 -12.23 -0.76
N ILE A 93 24.94 -12.61 -2.01
CA ILE A 93 25.75 -13.79 -2.32
C ILE A 93 27.15 -13.61 -1.71
N GLU A 94 27.81 -12.47 -1.93
CA GLU A 94 29.13 -12.21 -1.35
C GLU A 94 29.13 -12.28 0.18
N ARG A 95 28.08 -11.77 0.82
CA ARG A 95 28.00 -11.66 2.28
C ARG A 95 27.65 -12.98 2.97
N PHE A 96 26.86 -13.85 2.33
CA PHE A 96 26.23 -14.99 2.99
C PHE A 96 26.24 -16.31 2.21
N GLY A 97 26.67 -16.32 0.95
CA GLY A 97 26.82 -17.53 0.13
C GLY A 97 28.10 -18.28 0.42
#